data_AF-A0AAV7TUN4-F1
#
_entry.id   AF-A0AAV7TUN4-F1
#
_cell.length_a   1.000
_cell.length_b   1.000
_cell.length_c   1.000
_cell.angle_alpha   90.00
_cell.angle_beta   90.00
_cell.angle_gamma   90.00
#
_symmetry.space_group_name_H-M   'P 1'
#
loop_
_entity.id
_entity.type
_entity.pdbx_description
1 polymer ?
#
loop_
_entity_poly.entity_id
_entity_poly.type
_entity_poly.pdbx_seq_one_letter_code
_entity_poly.pdbx_strand_id
1 'polypeptide(L)'
;MRCWQTLVQTRTLLENKIDKVINDLTLLHTDHRKLADKTRMLEDTLNDLAPKTSQMDTSLRELVDRVTALEHRAEDVEGRTRRNSIHVVGLLEGAEGADAVSYVEKWVCELVTYIFLLS
;
A
#
# COMPACT_ATOMS: atom_id res chain seq x y z
N MET A 1 28.72 75.01 26.27
CA MET A 1 27.54 74.66 25.43
C MET A 1 27.78 73.45 24.52
N ARG A 2 28.86 73.36 23.73
CA ARG A 2 29.08 72.25 22.76
C ARG A 2 29.04 70.83 23.36
N CYS A 3 29.69 70.60 24.51
CA CYS A 3 29.69 69.29 25.18
C CYS A 3 28.28 68.81 25.55
N TRP A 4 27.44 69.70 26.09
CA TRP A 4 26.05 69.38 26.42
C TRP A 4 25.23 69.00 25.17
N GLN A 5 25.45 69.70 24.06
CA GLN A 5 24.77 69.40 22.80
C GLN A 5 25.19 68.03 22.24
N THR A 6 26.47 67.67 22.33
CA THR A 6 26.94 66.33 21.96
C THR A 6 26.33 65.25 22.84
N LEU A 7 26.26 65.47 24.16
CA LEU A 7 25.64 64.53 25.10
C LEU A 7 24.17 64.28 24.76
N VAL A 8 23.40 65.35 24.50
CA VAL A 8 21.99 65.25 24.09
C VAL A 8 21.86 64.46 22.78
N GLN A 9 22.70 64.74 21.77
CA GLN A 9 22.69 64.01 20.50
C GLN A 9 22.99 62.51 20.69
N THR A 10 23.99 62.16 21.50
CA THR A 10 24.34 60.76 21.77
C THR A 10 23.23 60.03 22.51
N ARG A 11 22.56 60.72 23.46
CA ARG A 11 21.40 60.18 24.18
C ARG A 11 20.26 59.85 23.22
N THR A 12 19.87 60.80 22.36
CA THR A 12 18.78 60.59 21.40
C THR A 12 19.11 59.49 20.39
N LEU A 13 20.37 59.37 19.96
CA LEU A 13 20.79 58.27 19.10
C LEU A 13 20.67 56.91 19.79
N LEU A 14 21.05 56.83 21.07
CA LEU A 14 20.92 55.61 21.86
C LEU A 14 19.45 55.23 22.09
N GLU A 15 18.60 56.20 22.43
CA GLU A 15 17.15 56.01 22.57
C GLU A 15 16.57 55.41 21.27
N ASN A 16 16.87 56.03 20.11
CA ASN A 16 16.41 55.52 18.81
C ASN A 16 16.93 54.10 18.48
N LYS A 17 18.16 53.76 18.88
CA LYS A 17 18.71 52.40 18.68
C LYS A 17 18.04 51.38 19.60
N ILE A 18 17.76 51.76 20.84
CA ILE A 18 17.04 50.93 21.80
C ILE A 18 15.62 50.65 21.27
N ASP A 19 14.92 51.67 20.79
CA ASP A 19 13.57 51.50 20.22
C ASP A 19 13.57 50.55 19.02
N LYS A 20 14.58 50.63 18.15
CA LYS A 20 14.73 49.67 17.04
C LYS A 20 14.94 48.24 17.52
N VAL A 21 15.84 48.04 18.49
CA VAL A 21 16.09 46.70 19.05
C VAL A 21 14.85 46.14 19.74
N ILE A 22 14.07 46.97 20.44
CA ILE A 22 12.80 46.56 21.04
C ILE A 22 11.82 46.11 19.96
N ASN A 23 11.65 46.90 18.89
CA ASN A 23 10.77 46.54 17.78
C ASN A 23 11.20 45.23 17.11
N ASP A 24 12.48 45.06 16.80
CA ASP A 24 13.00 43.84 16.19
C ASP A 24 12.79 42.62 17.11
N LEU A 25 12.99 42.78 18.43
CA LEU A 25 12.76 41.72 19.41
C LEU A 25 11.27 41.34 19.50
N THR A 26 10.36 42.31 19.45
CA THR A 26 8.92 42.04 19.44
C THR A 26 8.50 41.28 18.18
N LEU A 27 9.02 41.66 17.02
CA LEU A 27 8.77 40.95 15.76
C LEU A 27 9.29 39.51 15.84
N LEU A 28 10.55 39.34 16.26
CA LEU A 28 11.15 38.01 16.42
C LEU A 28 10.35 37.13 17.39
N HIS A 29 9.87 37.68 18.51
CA HIS A 29 9.03 36.96 19.45
C HIS A 29 7.71 36.52 18.83
N THR A 30 7.06 37.37 18.03
CA THR A 30 5.82 37.00 17.33
C THR A 30 6.04 35.89 16.30
N ASP A 31 7.13 35.95 15.55
CA ASP A 31 7.43 34.93 14.54
C ASP A 31 7.86 33.61 15.18
N HIS A 32 8.65 33.66 16.25
CA HIS A 32 8.98 32.47 17.04
C HIS A 32 7.72 31.78 17.57
N ARG A 33 6.74 32.55 18.07
CA ARG A 33 5.45 32.00 18.52
C ARG A 33 4.69 31.33 17.38
N LYS A 34 4.59 31.96 16.20
CA LYS A 34 3.94 31.35 15.02
C LYS A 34 4.62 30.05 14.61
N LEU A 35 5.95 29.99 14.65
CA LEU A 35 6.71 28.78 14.33
C LEU A 35 6.48 27.68 15.37
N ALA A 36 6.42 28.03 16.66
CA ALA A 36 6.09 27.09 17.72
C ALA A 36 4.69 26.48 17.53
N ASP A 37 3.70 27.32 17.22
CA ASP A 37 2.33 26.86 16.95
C ASP A 37 2.27 25.93 15.73
N LYS A 38 2.99 26.26 14.64
CA LYS A 38 3.11 25.39 13.45
C LYS A 38 3.80 24.07 13.77
N THR A 39 4.85 24.09 14.57
CA THR A 39 5.59 22.88 14.97
C THR A 39 4.67 21.95 15.74
N ARG A 40 3.92 22.48 16.70
CA ARG A 40 2.93 21.71 17.46
C ARG A 40 1.86 21.09 16.58
N MET A 41 1.29 21.85 15.63
CA MET A 41 0.30 21.31 14.69
C MET A 41 0.89 20.17 13.85
N LEU A 42 2.15 20.29 13.41
CA LEU A 42 2.82 19.23 12.65
C LEU A 42 3.02 17.98 13.52
N GLU A 43 3.45 18.13 14.76
CA GLU A 43 3.59 17.03 15.71
C GLU A 43 2.26 16.31 15.94
N ASP A 44 1.17 17.05 16.15
CA ASP A 44 -0.18 16.49 16.30
C ASP A 44 -0.59 15.70 15.04
N THR A 45 -0.39 16.27 13.84
CA THR A 45 -0.70 15.55 12.59
C THR A 45 0.17 14.31 12.38
N LEU A 46 1.44 14.33 12.80
CA LEU A 46 2.33 13.18 12.71
C LEU A 46 1.87 12.07 13.67
N ASN A 47 1.49 12.44 14.89
CA ASN A 47 0.95 11.51 15.88
C ASN A 47 -0.35 10.84 15.40
N ASP A 48 -1.16 11.52 14.61
CA ASP A 48 -2.37 10.96 14.00
C ASP A 48 -2.08 10.07 12.78
N LEU A 49 -1.07 10.41 11.98
CA LEU A 49 -0.74 9.71 10.74
C LEU A 49 0.09 8.45 10.96
N ALA A 50 1.06 8.49 11.89
CA ALA A 50 1.91 7.34 12.21
C ALA A 50 1.13 6.04 12.52
N PRO A 51 0.10 6.03 13.39
CA PRO A 51 -0.66 4.81 13.66
C PRO A 51 -1.48 4.34 12.46
N LYS A 52 -2.01 5.28 11.64
CA LYS A 52 -2.78 4.94 10.43
C LYS A 52 -1.89 4.23 9.40
N THR A 53 -0.67 4.74 9.19
CA THR A 53 0.31 4.09 8.31
C THR A 53 0.65 2.69 8.82
N SER A 54 0.93 2.54 10.12
CA SER A 54 1.21 1.22 10.71
C SER A 54 0.03 0.24 10.57
N GLN A 55 -1.21 0.73 10.69
CA GLN A 55 -2.41 -0.07 10.50
C GLN A 55 -2.53 -0.52 9.04
N MET A 56 -2.31 0.39 8.08
CA MET A 56 -2.33 0.08 6.65
C MET A 56 -1.28 -0.97 6.29
N ASP A 57 -0.05 -0.87 6.83
CA ASP A 57 1.00 -1.87 6.61
C ASP A 57 0.59 -3.26 7.13
N THR A 58 -0.09 -3.29 8.29
CA THR A 58 -0.58 -4.55 8.87
C THR A 58 -1.66 -5.16 7.98
N SER A 59 -2.65 -4.38 7.55
CA SER A 59 -3.71 -4.84 6.65
C SER A 59 -3.18 -5.29 5.29
N LEU A 60 -2.14 -4.63 4.77
CA LEU A 60 -1.49 -5.05 3.52
C LEU A 60 -0.82 -6.41 3.67
N ARG A 61 -0.11 -6.66 4.78
CA ARG A 61 0.49 -7.97 5.05
C ARG A 61 -0.57 -9.08 5.14
N GLU A 62 -1.63 -8.84 5.89
CA GLU A 62 -2.75 -9.79 5.99
C GLU A 62 -3.38 -10.09 4.62
N LEU A 63 -3.52 -9.06 3.78
CA LEU A 63 -4.08 -9.24 2.44
C LEU A 63 -3.13 -10.04 1.53
N VAL A 64 -1.83 -9.78 1.59
CA VAL A 64 -0.81 -10.54 0.85
C VAL A 64 -0.81 -12.01 1.26
N ASP A 65 -0.87 -12.28 2.57
CA ASP A 65 -0.93 -13.65 3.08
C ASP A 65 -2.19 -14.37 2.60
N ARG A 66 -3.34 -13.68 2.61
CA ARG A 66 -4.60 -14.22 2.11
C ARG A 66 -4.57 -14.51 0.61
N VAL A 67 -4.01 -13.61 -0.19
CA VAL A 67 -3.87 -13.80 -1.65
C VAL A 67 -2.99 -15.01 -1.92
N THR A 68 -1.82 -15.08 -1.27
CA THR A 68 -0.89 -16.21 -1.41
C THR A 68 -1.55 -17.54 -1.04
N ALA A 69 -2.32 -17.57 0.05
CA ALA A 69 -3.05 -18.76 0.47
C ALA A 69 -4.15 -19.17 -0.54
N LEU A 70 -4.82 -18.18 -1.16
CA LEU A 70 -5.82 -18.44 -2.19
C LEU A 70 -5.19 -18.95 -3.49
N GLU A 71 -4.05 -18.39 -3.89
CA GLU A 71 -3.28 -18.84 -5.07
C GLU A 71 -2.85 -20.30 -4.91
N HIS A 72 -2.26 -20.66 -3.77
CA HIS A 72 -1.86 -22.05 -3.49
C HIS A 72 -3.06 -23.00 -3.50
N ARG A 73 -4.22 -22.58 -2.98
CA ARG A 73 -5.45 -23.38 -3.02
C ARG A 73 -5.98 -23.54 -4.45
N ALA A 74 -5.91 -22.49 -5.27
CA ALA A 74 -6.32 -22.55 -6.66
C ALA A 74 -5.43 -23.52 -7.44
N GLU A 75 -4.12 -23.46 -7.23
CA GLU A 75 -3.15 -24.37 -7.85
C GLU A 75 -3.37 -25.82 -7.42
N ASP A 76 -3.62 -26.09 -6.14
CA ASP A 76 -3.94 -27.45 -5.67
C ASP A 76 -5.23 -27.99 -6.33
N VAL A 77 -6.28 -27.18 -6.39
CA VAL A 77 -7.56 -27.57 -7.01
C VAL A 77 -7.39 -27.83 -8.51
N GLU A 78 -6.66 -26.97 -9.21
CA GLU A 78 -6.34 -27.16 -10.62
C GLU A 78 -5.51 -28.43 -10.83
N GLY A 79 -4.48 -28.64 -10.03
CA GLY A 79 -3.62 -29.82 -10.10
C GLY A 79 -4.36 -31.12 -9.80
N ARG A 80 -5.32 -31.11 -8.86
CA ARG A 80 -6.21 -32.25 -8.60
C ARG A 80 -7.18 -32.49 -9.75
N THR A 81 -7.73 -31.43 -10.33
CA THR A 81 -8.65 -31.52 -11.48
C THR A 81 -7.93 -32.11 -12.70
N ARG A 82 -6.72 -31.64 -13.01
CA ARG A 82 -5.91 -32.18 -14.12
C ARG A 82 -5.54 -33.65 -13.94
N ARG A 83 -5.27 -34.10 -12.71
CA ARG A 83 -4.95 -35.51 -12.42
C ARG A 83 -6.16 -36.43 -12.47
N ASN A 84 -7.34 -35.92 -12.15
CA ASN A 84 -8.56 -36.73 -12.00
C ASN A 84 -9.54 -36.58 -13.17
N SER A 85 -9.19 -35.80 -14.20
CA SER A 85 -10.02 -35.56 -15.38
C SER A 85 -9.36 -36.14 -16.63
N ILE A 86 -10.14 -36.86 -17.43
CA ILE A 86 -9.72 -37.35 -18.74
C ILE A 86 -10.29 -36.40 -19.79
N HIS A 87 -9.42 -35.82 -20.63
CA HIS A 87 -9.81 -34.97 -21.75
C HIS A 87 -9.72 -35.77 -23.04
N VAL A 88 -10.86 -36.00 -23.70
CA VAL A 88 -10.92 -36.66 -25.01
C VAL A 88 -10.89 -35.58 -26.08
N VAL A 89 -9.85 -35.58 -26.93
CA VAL A 89 -9.64 -34.57 -27.98
C VAL A 89 -9.81 -35.23 -29.35
N GLY A 90 -10.47 -34.54 -30.28
CA GLY A 90 -10.70 -35.05 -31.64
C GLY A 90 -11.94 -35.93 -31.79
N LEU A 91 -12.81 -35.98 -30.79
CA LEU A 91 -14.14 -36.58 -30.92
C LEU A 91 -15.02 -35.64 -31.75
N LEU A 92 -15.71 -36.16 -32.76
CA LEU A 92 -16.71 -35.39 -33.51
C LEU A 92 -17.91 -35.07 -32.59
N GLU A 93 -18.42 -33.83 -32.67
CA GLU A 93 -19.61 -33.45 -31.91
C GLU A 93 -20.79 -34.39 -32.22
N GLY A 94 -21.42 -34.92 -31.18
CA GLY A 94 -22.56 -35.84 -31.30
C GLY A 94 -22.20 -37.30 -31.58
N ALA A 95 -20.92 -37.69 -31.57
CA ALA A 95 -20.50 -39.10 -31.70
C ALA A 95 -21.09 -40.02 -30.62
N GLU A 96 -21.40 -39.43 -29.46
CA GLU A 96 -22.02 -40.05 -28.30
C GLU A 96 -23.53 -40.35 -28.47
N GLY A 97 -24.21 -39.72 -29.44
CA GLY A 97 -25.63 -39.95 -29.70
C GLY A 97 -26.52 -39.52 -28.52
N ALA A 98 -27.55 -40.33 -28.22
CA ALA A 98 -28.51 -40.03 -27.16
C ALA A 98 -28.07 -40.47 -25.74
N ASP A 99 -27.03 -41.31 -25.64
CA ASP A 99 -26.53 -41.83 -24.36
C ASP A 99 -25.00 -41.85 -24.33
N ALA A 100 -24.45 -40.79 -23.73
CA ALA A 100 -23.02 -40.60 -23.56
C ALA A 100 -22.35 -41.64 -22.65
N VAL A 101 -23.08 -42.18 -21.66
CA VAL A 101 -22.51 -43.12 -20.68
C VAL A 101 -22.20 -44.44 -21.35
N SER A 102 -23.18 -45.01 -22.06
CA SER A 102 -22.99 -46.26 -22.82
C SER A 102 -21.90 -46.13 -23.89
N TYR A 103 -21.78 -44.96 -24.53
CA TYR A 103 -20.73 -44.69 -25.50
C TYR A 103 -19.33 -44.75 -24.87
N VAL A 104 -19.12 -44.02 -23.77
CA VAL A 104 -17.83 -43.98 -23.08
C VAL A 104 -17.46 -45.35 -22.50
N GLU A 105 -18.41 -46.09 -21.93
CA GLU A 105 -18.17 -47.44 -21.42
C GLU A 105 -17.64 -48.38 -22.51
N LYS A 106 -18.30 -48.38 -23.68
CA LYS A 106 -17.87 -49.19 -24.82
C LYS A 106 -16.50 -48.75 -25.35
N TRP A 107 -16.30 -47.44 -25.50
CA TRP A 107 -15.03 -46.87 -25.97
C TRP A 107 -13.85 -47.21 -25.06
N VAL A 108 -14.03 -47.12 -23.74
CA VAL A 108 -13.01 -47.50 -22.75
C VAL A 108 -12.68 -48.99 -22.86
N CYS A 109 -13.68 -49.86 -23.01
CA CYS A 109 -13.46 -51.30 -23.17
C CYS A 109 -12.65 -51.61 -24.45
N GLU A 110 -12.97 -50.96 -25.57
CA GLU A 110 -12.25 -51.12 -26.83
C GLU A 110 -10.80 -50.64 -26.71
N LEU A 111 -10.57 -49.48 -26.10
CA LEU A 111 -9.23 -48.92 -25.87
C LEU A 111 -8.34 -49.83 -25.03
N VAL A 112 -8.86 -50.29 -23.88
CA VAL A 112 -8.09 -51.17 -22.97
C VAL A 112 -7.73 -52.46 -23.69
N THR A 113 -8.67 -53.05 -24.42
CA THR A 113 -8.41 -54.26 -25.21
C THR A 113 -7.33 -54.04 -26.27
N TYR A 114 -7.38 -52.90 -26.98
CA TYR A 114 -6.38 -52.54 -27.98
C TYR A 114 -4.97 -52.36 -27.39
N ILE A 115 -4.86 -51.70 -26.24
CA ILE A 115 -3.58 -51.46 -25.55
C ILE A 115 -2.95 -52.79 -25.10
N PHE A 116 -3.75 -53.69 -24.53
CA PHE A 116 -3.28 -55.00 -24.07
C PHE A 116 -2.91 -55.94 -25.23
N LEU A 117 -3.45 -55.76 -26.43
CA LEU A 117 -3.10 -56.54 -27.62
C LEU A 117 -1.86 -56.00 -28.36
N LEU A 118 -1.46 -54.77 -28.09
CA LEU A 118 -0.28 -54.12 -28.68
C LEU A 118 0.97 -54.14 -27.77
N SER A 119 0.86 -54.66 -26.53
CA SER A 119 1.99 -54.94 -25.63
C SER A 119 2.34 -56.44 -25.63
#